data_AF-A0A3D3CVE5-F1
#
_entry.id   AF-A0A3D3CVE5-F1
#
_cell.length_a   1.000
_cell.length_b   1.000
_cell.length_c   1.000
_cell.angle_alpha   90.00
_cell.angle_beta   90.00
_cell.angle_gamma   90.00
#
_symmetry.space_group_name_H-M   'P 1'
#
loop_
_entity.id
_entity.type
_entity.pdbx_description
1 polymer ?
#
loop_
_entity_poly.entity_id
_entity_poly.type
_entity_poly.pdbx_seq_one_letter_code
_entity_poly.pdbx_strand_id
1 'polypeptide(L)'
;GFKFMSVTWGGFIGVVSGMNEKGLTVTINAAKSDVPTGSATPVSLVAREILQYAGNISEALAIAKKRKMFVSESFLIGSAADGKAVIIEKTPDSVGLYDPGQNEIICANHFQSKELAGLQSNQAQIRQSASEYRYQRMQELLAAAGKNTVAETVKILRDRGGLENADIGLGNEKAVNQLIAHHSIIFEPQKKLVWVSTGPWQLGEYVCYDLNQVFSLAGMKTNREIADSSLNLPADSFLLTNRFQLFLKYRAYKKDLMDGREVNPDSLIATNPNFYQAYQLAGNELFREKKFADALHYYRLALSKEIATKNEQNEIRNQVSICEEKMK
;
A
#
# COMPACT_ATOMS: atom_id res chain seq x y z
N GLY A 1 -28.50 10.00 1.34
CA GLY A 1 -27.29 9.43 0.73
C GLY A 1 -27.50 7.95 0.53
N PHE A 2 -26.66 7.32 -0.29
CA PHE A 2 -26.67 5.88 -0.54
C PHE A 2 -26.20 5.10 0.69
N LYS A 3 -26.71 3.87 0.85
CA LYS A 3 -26.11 2.88 1.75
C LYS A 3 -24.72 2.51 1.23
N PHE A 4 -23.74 2.37 2.12
CA PHE A 4 -22.39 1.97 1.75
C PHE A 4 -21.72 1.15 2.83
N MET A 5 -20.72 0.37 2.40
CA MET A 5 -19.77 -0.30 3.28
C MET A 5 -18.42 0.41 3.19
N SER A 6 -17.65 0.36 4.28
CA SER A 6 -16.27 0.80 4.29
C SER A 6 -15.46 -0.01 5.30
N VAL A 7 -14.20 -0.25 5.01
CA VAL A 7 -13.24 -0.76 6.01
C VAL A 7 -12.81 0.42 6.88
N THR A 8 -12.94 0.28 8.20
CA THR A 8 -12.64 1.35 9.17
C THR A 8 -12.07 0.81 10.47
N TRP A 9 -11.76 1.71 11.39
CA TRP A 9 -11.11 1.50 12.66
C TRP A 9 -11.91 2.19 13.77
N GLY A 10 -11.71 1.78 15.01
CA GLY A 10 -12.41 2.37 16.16
C GLY A 10 -12.29 3.90 16.17
N GLY A 11 -13.43 4.60 16.09
CA GLY A 11 -13.51 6.06 16.11
C GLY A 11 -13.24 6.76 14.77
N PHE A 12 -12.83 6.06 13.71
CA PHE A 12 -12.58 6.67 12.42
C PHE A 12 -13.86 6.78 11.59
N ILE A 13 -14.30 8.01 11.34
CA ILE A 13 -15.53 8.31 10.58
C ILE A 13 -15.28 8.54 9.08
N GLY A 14 -14.03 8.57 8.63
CA GLY A 14 -13.70 8.69 7.21
C GLY A 14 -13.80 7.36 6.47
N VAL A 15 -13.59 7.41 5.15
CA VAL A 15 -13.46 6.22 4.29
C VAL A 15 -12.07 6.19 3.69
N VAL A 16 -11.42 5.02 3.76
CA VAL A 16 -10.17 4.71 3.05
C VAL A 16 -10.39 3.73 1.90
N SER A 17 -11.38 2.85 2.05
CA SER A 17 -11.82 1.90 1.04
C SER A 17 -13.29 1.56 1.26
N GLY A 18 -14.10 1.53 0.21
CA GLY A 18 -15.51 1.14 0.34
C GLY A 18 -16.26 1.08 -0.97
N MET A 19 -17.51 0.60 -0.88
CA MET A 19 -18.44 0.47 -2.00
C MET A 19 -19.86 0.83 -1.56
N ASN A 20 -20.61 1.55 -2.40
CA ASN A 20 -22.00 1.88 -2.13
C ASN A 20 -22.99 0.95 -2.86
N GLU A 21 -24.28 1.08 -2.54
CA GLU A 21 -25.35 0.23 -3.10
C GLU A 21 -25.56 0.39 -4.61
N LYS A 22 -24.96 1.42 -5.23
CA LYS A 22 -24.93 1.62 -6.68
C LYS A 22 -23.77 0.89 -7.36
N GLY A 23 -22.88 0.26 -6.61
CA GLY A 23 -21.65 -0.33 -7.15
C GLY A 23 -20.60 0.72 -7.52
N LEU A 24 -20.61 1.88 -6.86
CA LEU A 24 -19.50 2.82 -6.92
C LEU A 24 -18.51 2.47 -5.81
N THR A 25 -17.23 2.32 -6.15
CA THR A 25 -16.14 2.04 -5.21
C THR A 25 -15.23 3.25 -5.08
N VAL A 26 -14.57 3.36 -3.93
CA VAL A 26 -13.51 4.34 -3.68
C VAL A 26 -12.39 3.65 -2.90
N THR A 27 -11.16 3.79 -3.37
CA THR A 27 -9.95 3.63 -2.55
C THR A 27 -9.07 4.87 -2.67
N ILE A 28 -8.28 5.16 -1.64
CA ILE A 28 -7.38 6.32 -1.63
C ILE A 28 -5.91 5.90 -1.60
N ASN A 29 -5.09 6.62 -2.36
CA ASN A 29 -3.66 6.40 -2.53
C ASN A 29 -2.89 7.71 -2.39
N ALA A 30 -2.19 7.86 -1.27
CA ALA A 30 -1.56 9.14 -0.92
C ALA A 30 -0.49 9.52 -1.95
N ALA A 31 -0.48 10.79 -2.34
CA ALA A 31 0.54 11.38 -3.18
C ALA A 31 1.39 12.36 -2.37
N LYS A 32 2.60 12.66 -2.84
CA LYS A 32 3.47 13.62 -2.16
C LYS A 32 2.81 15.00 -2.11
N SER A 33 2.74 15.58 -0.92
CA SER A 33 2.22 16.94 -0.69
C SER A 33 3.16 17.74 0.19
N ASP A 34 3.06 19.06 0.05
CA ASP A 34 3.70 19.98 0.99
C ASP A 34 2.99 19.92 2.37
N VAL A 35 3.66 20.46 3.39
CA VAL A 35 3.11 20.52 4.74
C VAL A 35 1.91 21.50 4.76
N PRO A 36 0.73 21.11 5.26
CA PRO A 36 -0.44 21.97 5.30
C PRO A 36 -0.23 23.23 6.16
N THR A 37 -0.75 24.37 5.72
CA THR A 37 -0.63 25.67 6.44
C THR A 37 -1.97 26.24 6.96
N GLY A 38 -3.10 25.50 6.90
CA GLY A 38 -4.43 25.99 7.33
C GLY A 38 -5.46 24.89 7.71
N SER A 39 -6.78 25.22 7.76
CA SER A 39 -7.92 24.26 7.89
C SER A 39 -8.76 24.02 6.59
N ALA A 40 -9.09 22.75 6.26
CA ALA A 40 -9.70 22.27 5.01
C ALA A 40 -10.17 20.82 5.19
N THR A 41 -10.90 20.29 4.22
CA THR A 41 -11.59 19.00 4.34
C THR A 41 -10.58 17.83 4.32
N PRO A 42 -10.58 16.95 5.34
CA PRO A 42 -9.81 15.70 5.31
C PRO A 42 -10.21 14.82 4.11
N VAL A 43 -9.20 14.24 3.45
CA VAL A 43 -9.37 13.36 2.28
C VAL A 43 -10.42 12.27 2.51
N SER A 44 -10.35 11.60 3.65
CA SER A 44 -11.21 10.48 3.97
C SER A 44 -12.68 10.88 4.15
N LEU A 45 -12.97 12.15 4.43
CA LEU A 45 -14.34 12.68 4.42
C LEU A 45 -14.83 12.96 3.01
N VAL A 46 -13.94 13.36 2.09
CA VAL A 46 -14.29 13.48 0.66
C VAL A 46 -14.59 12.09 0.08
N ALA A 47 -13.76 11.08 0.36
CA ALA A 47 -14.02 9.69 -0.03
C ALA A 47 -15.37 9.19 0.51
N ARG A 48 -15.69 9.51 1.78
CA ARG A 48 -16.99 9.19 2.38
C ARG A 48 -18.14 9.89 1.65
N GLU A 49 -17.99 11.17 1.36
CA GLU A 49 -19.00 11.95 0.65
C GLU A 49 -19.28 11.38 -0.75
N ILE A 50 -18.22 10.97 -1.46
CA ILE A 50 -18.34 10.28 -2.76
C ILE A 50 -19.19 9.02 -2.61
N LEU A 51 -18.86 8.12 -1.68
CA LEU A 51 -19.68 6.90 -1.48
C LEU A 51 -21.12 7.22 -1.06
N GLN A 52 -21.31 8.27 -0.26
CA GLN A 52 -22.61 8.64 0.26
C GLN A 52 -23.51 9.32 -0.78
N TYR A 53 -22.96 9.96 -1.82
CA TYR A 53 -23.76 10.81 -2.71
C TYR A 53 -23.53 10.63 -4.22
N ALA A 54 -22.51 9.89 -4.66
CA ALA A 54 -22.28 9.61 -6.08
C ALA A 54 -22.74 8.20 -6.47
N GLY A 55 -23.40 8.09 -7.63
CA GLY A 55 -23.78 6.83 -8.27
C GLY A 55 -22.93 6.47 -9.50
N ASN A 56 -22.08 7.40 -9.96
CA ASN A 56 -21.23 7.25 -11.16
C ASN A 56 -19.97 8.13 -11.04
N ILE A 57 -19.07 8.02 -12.03
CA ILE A 57 -17.80 8.74 -12.08
C ILE A 57 -17.99 10.26 -12.16
N SER A 58 -18.96 10.74 -12.94
CA SER A 58 -19.21 12.18 -13.13
C SER A 58 -19.59 12.86 -11.81
N GLU A 59 -20.49 12.22 -11.05
CA GLU A 59 -20.90 12.68 -9.73
C GLU A 59 -19.75 12.64 -8.72
N ALA A 60 -18.94 11.58 -8.74
CA ALA A 60 -17.75 11.48 -7.89
C ALA A 60 -16.75 12.62 -8.15
N LEU A 61 -16.51 12.93 -9.43
CA LEU A 61 -15.66 14.05 -9.84
C LEU A 61 -16.24 15.40 -9.41
N ALA A 62 -17.55 15.59 -9.53
CA ALA A 62 -18.22 16.83 -9.08
C ALA A 62 -18.04 17.06 -7.56
N ILE A 63 -18.18 16.00 -6.76
CA ILE A 63 -17.94 16.05 -5.31
C ILE A 63 -16.47 16.39 -5.02
N ALA A 64 -15.53 15.71 -5.65
CA ALA A 64 -14.09 15.96 -5.46
C ALA A 64 -13.69 17.40 -5.82
N LYS A 65 -14.26 17.97 -6.90
CA LYS A 65 -14.02 19.36 -7.31
C LYS A 65 -14.57 20.39 -6.31
N LYS A 66 -15.72 20.11 -5.68
CA LYS A 66 -16.37 21.02 -4.74
C LYS A 66 -15.60 21.21 -3.43
N ARG A 67 -14.75 20.26 -3.05
CA ARG A 67 -14.04 20.27 -1.76
C ARG A 67 -12.62 20.79 -1.89
N LYS A 68 -12.20 21.64 -0.94
CA LYS A 68 -10.81 22.05 -0.77
C LYS A 68 -10.11 21.03 0.15
N MET A 69 -8.95 20.54 -0.27
CA MET A 69 -8.13 19.55 0.45
C MET A 69 -6.75 20.14 0.76
N PHE A 70 -6.03 19.52 1.69
CA PHE A 70 -4.66 19.95 2.06
C PHE A 70 -3.53 19.12 1.54
N VAL A 71 -3.83 17.86 1.33
CA VAL A 71 -2.85 16.90 0.90
C VAL A 71 -3.25 16.43 -0.48
N SER A 72 -2.24 15.97 -1.18
CA SER A 72 -2.33 15.45 -2.53
C SER A 72 -2.78 13.99 -2.42
N GLU A 73 -3.84 13.63 -3.14
CA GLU A 73 -4.44 12.30 -3.05
C GLU A 73 -4.93 11.84 -4.41
N SER A 74 -4.84 10.53 -4.65
CA SER A 74 -5.53 9.85 -5.74
C SER A 74 -6.71 9.05 -5.20
N PHE A 75 -7.90 9.24 -5.77
CA PHE A 75 -9.09 8.42 -5.52
C PHE A 75 -9.27 7.47 -6.71
N LEU A 76 -9.02 6.18 -6.50
CA LEU A 76 -9.36 5.16 -7.50
C LEU A 76 -10.86 4.84 -7.37
N ILE A 77 -11.60 5.15 -8.42
CA ILE A 77 -13.05 5.03 -8.50
C ILE A 77 -13.41 3.92 -9.48
N GLY A 78 -14.03 2.84 -9.01
CA GLY A 78 -14.71 1.88 -9.87
C GLY A 78 -16.20 2.21 -9.94
N SER A 79 -16.82 2.10 -11.11
CA SER A 79 -18.24 2.40 -11.30
C SER A 79 -18.95 1.29 -12.05
N ALA A 80 -19.93 0.66 -11.39
CA ALA A 80 -20.82 -0.29 -12.02
C ALA A 80 -21.67 0.37 -13.12
N ALA A 81 -22.11 1.61 -12.91
CA ALA A 81 -22.94 2.35 -13.87
C ALA A 81 -22.18 2.73 -15.14
N ASP A 82 -20.90 3.08 -15.02
CA ASP A 82 -20.06 3.47 -16.16
C ASP A 82 -19.31 2.28 -16.79
N GLY A 83 -19.30 1.12 -16.12
CA GLY A 83 -18.62 -0.09 -16.61
C GLY A 83 -17.10 0.01 -16.64
N LYS A 84 -16.50 0.95 -15.88
CA LYS A 84 -15.06 1.20 -15.87
C LYS A 84 -14.57 1.76 -14.54
N ALA A 85 -13.25 1.92 -14.43
CA ALA A 85 -12.60 2.61 -13.32
C ALA A 85 -11.74 3.78 -13.82
N VAL A 86 -11.57 4.80 -12.98
CA VAL A 86 -10.76 6.00 -13.22
C VAL A 86 -10.03 6.41 -11.95
N ILE A 87 -8.99 7.23 -12.09
CA ILE A 87 -8.34 7.87 -10.93
C ILE A 87 -8.68 9.35 -10.95
N ILE A 88 -9.31 9.84 -9.89
CA ILE A 88 -9.46 11.28 -9.64
C ILE A 88 -8.26 11.71 -8.80
N GLU A 89 -7.41 12.54 -9.36
CA GLU A 89 -6.19 13.02 -8.72
C GLU A 89 -6.41 14.45 -8.25
N LYS A 90 -6.02 14.75 -7.03
CA LYS A 90 -6.33 16.05 -6.43
C LYS A 90 -5.19 16.56 -5.59
N THR A 91 -4.83 17.81 -5.83
CA THR A 91 -3.97 18.64 -4.97
C THR A 91 -4.83 19.70 -4.27
N PRO A 92 -4.26 20.54 -3.39
CA PRO A 92 -5.00 21.67 -2.82
C PRO A 92 -5.60 22.61 -3.87
N ASP A 93 -4.91 22.79 -5.00
CA ASP A 93 -5.21 23.82 -5.99
C ASP A 93 -5.67 23.27 -7.34
N SER A 94 -5.62 21.96 -7.55
CA SER A 94 -5.91 21.36 -8.86
C SER A 94 -6.55 19.98 -8.75
N VAL A 95 -7.30 19.61 -9.79
CA VAL A 95 -7.92 18.29 -9.92
C VAL A 95 -7.65 17.78 -11.33
N GLY A 96 -7.18 16.56 -11.42
CA GLY A 96 -7.00 15.80 -12.65
C GLY A 96 -7.92 14.58 -12.68
N LEU A 97 -8.26 14.13 -13.89
CA LEU A 97 -8.95 12.87 -14.12
C LEU A 97 -8.07 12.01 -15.02
N TYR A 98 -7.66 10.84 -14.53
CA TYR A 98 -6.92 9.87 -15.31
C TYR A 98 -7.81 8.69 -15.67
N ASP A 99 -7.95 8.47 -16.97
CA ASP A 99 -8.60 7.33 -17.59
C ASP A 99 -7.68 6.85 -18.72
N PRO A 100 -7.05 5.67 -18.60
CA PRO A 100 -6.16 5.17 -19.64
C PRO A 100 -6.90 4.75 -20.92
N GLY A 101 -8.23 4.62 -20.88
CA GLY A 101 -9.01 4.06 -21.99
C GLY A 101 -8.68 2.59 -22.28
N GLN A 102 -8.18 1.87 -21.26
CA GLN A 102 -7.76 0.48 -21.33
C GLN A 102 -8.62 -0.40 -20.43
N ASN A 103 -8.43 -1.72 -20.53
CA ASN A 103 -9.14 -2.70 -19.70
C ASN A 103 -8.55 -2.84 -18.28
N GLU A 104 -7.47 -2.12 -17.99
CA GLU A 104 -6.79 -2.12 -16.69
C GLU A 104 -6.34 -0.71 -16.31
N ILE A 105 -6.24 -0.47 -15.00
CA ILE A 105 -5.78 0.78 -14.42
C ILE A 105 -5.05 0.46 -13.12
N ILE A 106 -3.89 1.09 -12.91
CA ILE A 106 -3.07 0.91 -11.72
C ILE A 106 -2.93 2.26 -11.04
N CYS A 107 -3.20 2.30 -9.73
CA CYS A 107 -2.99 3.47 -8.90
C CYS A 107 -1.91 3.15 -7.85
N ALA A 108 -0.69 3.61 -8.08
CA ALA A 108 0.38 3.56 -7.09
C ALA A 108 0.30 4.80 -6.17
N ASN A 109 1.41 5.51 -5.94
CA ASN A 109 1.47 6.70 -5.08
C ASN A 109 2.11 7.88 -5.82
N HIS A 110 1.76 8.05 -7.09
CA HIS A 110 2.16 9.16 -7.96
C HIS A 110 1.01 9.49 -8.92
N PHE A 111 0.98 10.72 -9.41
CA PHE A 111 -0.02 11.23 -10.34
C PHE A 111 0.28 10.88 -11.79
N GLN A 112 -0.77 10.58 -12.54
CA GLN A 112 -0.78 10.08 -13.92
C GLN A 112 -1.63 10.98 -14.85
N SER A 113 -2.50 11.84 -14.32
CA SER A 113 -3.33 12.73 -15.13
C SER A 113 -2.48 13.77 -15.87
N LYS A 114 -2.97 14.27 -17.00
CA LYS A 114 -2.26 15.29 -17.79
C LYS A 114 -1.99 16.57 -16.98
N GLU A 115 -2.91 16.92 -16.08
CA GLU A 115 -2.84 18.10 -15.23
C GLU A 115 -1.75 17.99 -14.15
N LEU A 116 -1.51 16.79 -13.62
CA LEU A 116 -0.70 16.60 -12.41
C LEU A 116 0.57 15.78 -12.61
N ALA A 117 0.66 14.98 -13.68
CA ALA A 117 1.82 14.14 -13.97
C ALA A 117 3.11 14.96 -14.10
N GLY A 118 3.02 16.16 -14.70
CA GLY A 118 4.16 17.04 -14.95
C GLY A 118 4.67 17.84 -13.74
N LEU A 119 4.00 17.78 -12.59
CA LEU A 119 4.41 18.52 -11.39
C LEU A 119 5.81 18.08 -10.92
N GLN A 120 6.66 19.04 -10.55
CA GLN A 120 8.01 18.74 -10.06
C GLN A 120 8.00 17.83 -8.82
N SER A 121 7.04 18.05 -7.91
CA SER A 121 6.85 17.20 -6.72
C SER A 121 6.49 15.76 -7.09
N ASN A 122 5.64 15.58 -8.11
CA ASN A 122 5.28 14.26 -8.63
C ASN A 122 6.46 13.57 -9.31
N GLN A 123 7.20 14.28 -10.15
CA GLN A 123 8.40 13.78 -10.80
C GLN A 123 9.50 13.41 -9.80
N ALA A 124 9.63 14.16 -8.70
CA ALA A 124 10.51 13.79 -7.59
C ALA A 124 10.03 12.51 -6.89
N GLN A 125 8.72 12.38 -6.64
CA GLN A 125 8.13 11.18 -6.04
C GLN A 125 8.40 9.92 -6.89
N ILE A 126 8.21 9.98 -8.21
CA ILE A 126 8.50 8.89 -9.15
C ILE A 126 9.97 8.45 -9.06
N ARG A 127 10.91 9.42 -9.03
CA ARG A 127 12.35 9.12 -9.02
C ARG A 127 12.90 8.67 -7.67
N GLN A 128 12.29 9.09 -6.57
CA GLN A 128 12.88 8.97 -5.22
C GLN A 128 12.22 7.88 -4.36
N SER A 129 10.98 7.49 -4.66
CA SER A 129 10.20 6.54 -3.87
C SER A 129 10.05 5.18 -4.55
N ALA A 130 9.44 4.23 -3.84
CA ALA A 130 9.09 2.91 -4.37
C ALA A 130 7.83 2.90 -5.27
N SER A 131 7.18 4.06 -5.46
CA SER A 131 5.89 4.18 -6.17
C SER A 131 5.95 3.65 -7.61
N GLU A 132 6.93 4.11 -8.39
CA GLU A 132 7.11 3.69 -9.79
C GLU A 132 7.49 2.21 -9.89
N TYR A 133 8.36 1.75 -8.99
CA TYR A 133 8.77 0.34 -8.95
C TYR A 133 7.57 -0.58 -8.71
N ARG A 134 6.70 -0.24 -7.75
CA ARG A 134 5.45 -0.99 -7.51
C ARG A 134 4.50 -0.92 -8.68
N TYR A 135 4.41 0.21 -9.36
CA TYR A 135 3.60 0.35 -10.57
C TYR A 135 4.04 -0.66 -11.64
N GLN A 136 5.34 -0.69 -11.95
CA GLN A 136 5.93 -1.63 -12.91
C GLN A 136 5.73 -3.09 -12.47
N ARG A 137 5.92 -3.40 -11.18
CA ARG A 137 5.67 -4.75 -10.64
C ARG A 137 4.21 -5.17 -10.82
N MET A 138 3.26 -4.25 -10.57
CA MET A 138 1.84 -4.52 -10.80
C MET A 138 1.54 -4.79 -12.29
N GLN A 139 2.21 -4.09 -13.20
CA GLN A 139 2.07 -4.37 -14.65
C GLN A 139 2.55 -5.77 -15.01
N GLU A 140 3.71 -6.21 -14.51
CA GLU A 140 4.21 -7.59 -14.73
C GLU A 140 3.20 -8.63 -14.23
N LEU A 141 2.67 -8.41 -13.02
CA LEU A 141 1.74 -9.34 -12.38
C LEU A 141 0.40 -9.42 -13.10
N LEU A 142 -0.15 -8.28 -13.56
CA LEU A 142 -1.39 -8.25 -14.33
C LEU A 142 -1.20 -8.90 -15.71
N ALA A 143 -0.09 -8.60 -16.39
CA ALA A 143 0.23 -9.22 -17.68
C ALA A 143 0.36 -10.74 -17.57
N ALA A 144 0.94 -11.24 -16.46
CA ALA A 144 1.09 -12.66 -16.20
C ALA A 144 -0.23 -13.37 -15.81
N ALA A 145 -1.17 -12.66 -15.17
CA ALA A 145 -2.43 -13.23 -14.68
C ALA A 145 -3.45 -13.52 -15.79
N GLY A 146 -3.29 -12.92 -16.99
CA GLY A 146 -4.26 -13.06 -18.08
C GLY A 146 -5.62 -12.46 -17.72
N LYS A 147 -6.71 -13.25 -17.82
CA LYS A 147 -8.04 -12.78 -17.39
C LYS A 147 -8.10 -12.77 -15.85
N ASN A 148 -8.03 -11.58 -15.27
CA ASN A 148 -8.05 -11.41 -13.83
C ASN A 148 -9.33 -11.98 -13.19
N THR A 149 -9.18 -12.71 -12.10
CA THR A 149 -10.25 -13.25 -11.25
C THR A 149 -10.02 -12.77 -9.81
N VAL A 150 -10.98 -12.97 -8.91
CA VAL A 150 -10.79 -12.66 -7.48
C VAL A 150 -9.57 -13.42 -6.92
N ALA A 151 -9.41 -14.71 -7.28
CA ALA A 151 -8.28 -15.51 -6.84
C ALA A 151 -6.93 -15.02 -7.37
N GLU A 152 -6.86 -14.62 -8.64
CA GLU A 152 -5.65 -14.01 -9.21
C GLU A 152 -5.35 -12.66 -8.55
N THR A 153 -6.37 -11.82 -8.32
CA THR A 153 -6.21 -10.56 -7.61
C THR A 153 -5.66 -10.77 -6.20
N VAL A 154 -6.14 -11.78 -5.47
CA VAL A 154 -5.58 -12.14 -4.14
C VAL A 154 -4.09 -12.49 -4.24
N LYS A 155 -3.66 -13.23 -5.28
CA LYS A 155 -2.23 -13.55 -5.48
C LYS A 155 -1.42 -12.29 -5.74
N ILE A 156 -1.90 -11.41 -6.62
CA ILE A 156 -1.24 -10.13 -6.93
C ILE A 156 -1.09 -9.28 -5.66
N LEU A 157 -2.16 -9.11 -4.89
CA LEU A 157 -2.16 -8.31 -3.66
C LEU A 157 -1.29 -8.92 -2.55
N ARG A 158 -0.97 -10.22 -2.63
CA ARG A 158 -0.06 -10.92 -1.72
C ARG A 158 1.39 -10.96 -2.22
N ASP A 159 1.69 -10.48 -3.43
CA ASP A 159 3.03 -10.57 -4.02
C ASP A 159 4.08 -9.81 -3.19
N ARG A 160 5.19 -10.50 -2.92
CA ARG A 160 6.31 -10.00 -2.09
C ARG A 160 7.60 -9.83 -2.89
N GLY A 161 7.53 -9.99 -4.22
CA GLY A 161 8.67 -9.98 -5.12
C GLY A 161 9.02 -8.58 -5.60
N GLY A 162 10.22 -8.46 -6.16
CA GLY A 162 10.62 -7.32 -6.99
C GLY A 162 10.30 -7.53 -8.46
N LEU A 163 10.72 -6.57 -9.29
CA LEU A 163 10.67 -6.69 -10.74
C LEU A 163 11.34 -7.97 -11.22
N GLU A 164 10.81 -8.56 -12.28
CA GLU A 164 11.28 -9.82 -12.85
C GLU A 164 11.30 -10.98 -11.83
N ASN A 165 10.45 -10.90 -10.79
CA ASN A 165 10.39 -11.82 -9.66
C ASN A 165 11.66 -11.87 -8.80
N ALA A 166 12.47 -10.80 -8.80
CA ALA A 166 13.66 -10.71 -7.96
C ALA A 166 13.32 -10.86 -6.47
N ASP A 167 14.17 -11.57 -5.72
CA ASP A 167 14.06 -11.60 -4.25
C ASP A 167 14.70 -10.35 -3.65
N ILE A 168 13.87 -9.34 -3.36
CA ILE A 168 14.29 -8.05 -2.80
C ILE A 168 14.26 -8.00 -1.27
N GLY A 169 14.05 -9.16 -0.62
CA GLY A 169 13.91 -9.29 0.82
C GLY A 169 12.50 -8.96 1.32
N LEU A 170 12.07 -9.64 2.39
CA LEU A 170 10.73 -9.44 2.94
C LEU A 170 10.62 -8.13 3.70
N GLY A 171 9.55 -7.38 3.49
CA GLY A 171 9.38 -6.06 4.11
C GLY A 171 9.89 -4.89 3.27
N ASN A 172 10.38 -5.14 2.05
CA ASN A 172 10.83 -4.09 1.15
C ASN A 172 9.64 -3.32 0.58
N GLU A 173 9.65 -1.98 0.69
CA GLU A 173 8.56 -1.09 0.21
C GLU A 173 8.32 -1.17 -1.30
N LYS A 174 9.30 -1.70 -2.05
CA LYS A 174 9.19 -1.98 -3.48
C LYS A 174 8.26 -3.15 -3.81
N ALA A 175 7.97 -4.03 -2.87
CA ALA A 175 7.00 -5.11 -3.06
C ALA A 175 5.55 -4.59 -2.99
N VAL A 176 4.62 -5.24 -3.71
CA VAL A 176 3.19 -4.95 -3.60
C VAL A 176 2.70 -5.18 -2.16
N ASN A 177 3.04 -6.34 -1.59
CA ASN A 177 2.87 -6.66 -0.19
C ASN A 177 4.19 -6.58 0.57
N GLN A 178 4.49 -5.41 1.11
CA GLN A 178 5.61 -5.21 2.02
C GLN A 178 5.35 -5.69 3.47
N LEU A 179 4.28 -6.46 3.73
CA LEU A 179 3.97 -7.03 5.05
C LEU A 179 3.76 -5.99 6.17
N ILE A 180 3.17 -4.84 5.82
CA ILE A 180 2.73 -3.81 6.79
C ILE A 180 1.26 -3.40 6.62
N ALA A 181 0.63 -3.75 5.49
CA ALA A 181 -0.74 -3.34 5.19
C ALA A 181 -1.72 -3.79 6.28
N HIS A 182 -2.67 -2.93 6.65
CA HIS A 182 -3.67 -3.29 7.64
C HIS A 182 -4.83 -4.09 7.06
N HIS A 183 -5.22 -3.77 5.82
CA HIS A 183 -6.22 -4.50 5.07
C HIS A 183 -5.88 -4.46 3.58
N SER A 184 -6.54 -5.35 2.87
CA SER A 184 -6.59 -5.44 1.42
C SER A 184 -8.02 -5.77 1.04
N ILE A 185 -8.45 -5.28 -0.11
CA ILE A 185 -9.86 -5.30 -0.48
C ILE A 185 -10.02 -5.52 -1.98
N ILE A 186 -11.02 -6.31 -2.35
CA ILE A 186 -11.38 -6.60 -3.72
C ILE A 186 -12.86 -6.32 -3.87
N PHE A 187 -13.25 -5.59 -4.91
CA PHE A 187 -14.64 -5.33 -5.24
C PHE A 187 -14.99 -5.98 -6.58
N GLU A 188 -16.17 -6.60 -6.67
CA GLU A 188 -16.86 -6.88 -7.93
C GLU A 188 -18.09 -5.97 -8.03
N PRO A 189 -17.96 -4.74 -8.56
CA PRO A 189 -18.96 -3.69 -8.37
C PRO A 189 -20.33 -4.01 -8.97
N GLN A 190 -20.37 -4.68 -10.13
CA GLN A 190 -21.61 -5.06 -10.80
C GLN A 190 -22.41 -6.10 -10.02
N LYS A 191 -21.72 -7.00 -9.30
CA LYS A 191 -22.36 -8.00 -8.42
C LYS A 191 -22.58 -7.47 -7.01
N LYS A 192 -21.88 -6.39 -6.64
CA LYS A 192 -21.81 -5.82 -5.28
C LYS A 192 -21.28 -6.81 -4.25
N LEU A 193 -20.32 -7.62 -4.67
CA LEU A 193 -19.53 -8.47 -3.79
C LEU A 193 -18.25 -7.75 -3.39
N VAL A 194 -17.84 -7.92 -2.14
CA VAL A 194 -16.59 -7.38 -1.62
C VAL A 194 -15.87 -8.43 -0.80
N TRP A 195 -14.56 -8.56 -1.00
CA TRP A 195 -13.70 -9.41 -0.19
C TRP A 195 -12.73 -8.54 0.60
N VAL A 196 -12.63 -8.77 1.90
CA VAL A 196 -11.70 -8.06 2.79
C VAL A 196 -10.74 -9.06 3.41
N SER A 197 -9.44 -8.79 3.29
CA SER A 197 -8.41 -9.64 3.88
C SER A 197 -8.41 -9.54 5.40
N THR A 198 -8.25 -10.67 6.07
CA THR A 198 -7.94 -10.75 7.50
C THR A 198 -6.43 -10.71 7.74
N GLY A 199 -6.05 -10.53 9.01
CA GLY A 199 -4.65 -10.44 9.41
C GLY A 199 -3.91 -11.78 9.39
N PRO A 200 -2.57 -11.73 9.47
CA PRO A 200 -1.74 -10.53 9.48
C PRO A 200 -1.42 -10.05 8.04
N TRP A 201 -1.31 -8.73 7.85
CA TRP A 201 -0.83 -8.08 6.62
C TRP A 201 -1.32 -8.73 5.32
N GLN A 202 -2.65 -8.78 5.16
CA GLN A 202 -3.36 -9.32 4.00
C GLN A 202 -3.07 -10.80 3.66
N LEU A 203 -2.39 -11.53 4.55
CA LEU A 203 -2.09 -12.96 4.41
C LEU A 203 -3.18 -13.86 5.00
N GLY A 204 -4.08 -13.33 5.83
CA GLY A 204 -5.23 -14.08 6.32
C GLY A 204 -6.23 -14.39 5.22
N GLU A 205 -7.32 -15.07 5.59
CA GLU A 205 -8.47 -15.33 4.72
C GLU A 205 -9.02 -14.02 4.12
N TYR A 206 -9.48 -14.07 2.87
CA TYR A 206 -10.31 -13.02 2.29
C TYR A 206 -11.78 -13.36 2.51
N VAL A 207 -12.43 -12.58 3.36
CA VAL A 207 -13.82 -12.79 3.77
C VAL A 207 -14.76 -12.04 2.83
N CYS A 208 -15.73 -12.74 2.24
CA CYS A 208 -16.68 -12.18 1.29
C CYS A 208 -17.92 -11.59 1.99
N TYR A 209 -18.42 -10.47 1.47
CA TYR A 209 -19.70 -9.89 1.83
C TYR A 209 -20.51 -9.58 0.57
N ASP A 210 -21.75 -10.08 0.51
CA ASP A 210 -22.72 -9.69 -0.51
C ASP A 210 -23.52 -8.48 -0.03
N LEU A 211 -23.28 -7.31 -0.63
CA LEU A 211 -23.92 -6.09 -0.19
C LEU A 211 -25.42 -6.04 -0.52
N ASN A 212 -25.92 -6.84 -1.47
CA ASN A 212 -27.36 -6.93 -1.68
C ASN A 212 -28.03 -7.56 -0.45
N GLN A 213 -27.44 -8.62 0.10
CA GLN A 213 -27.91 -9.28 1.33
C GLN A 213 -27.71 -8.38 2.55
N VAL A 214 -26.53 -7.76 2.70
CA VAL A 214 -26.24 -6.89 3.85
C VAL A 214 -27.21 -5.71 3.90
N PHE A 215 -27.46 -5.04 2.77
CA PHE A 215 -28.36 -3.87 2.73
C PHE A 215 -29.85 -4.22 2.80
N SER A 216 -30.24 -5.49 2.64
CA SER A 216 -31.62 -5.96 2.84
C SER A 216 -31.95 -6.22 4.32
N LEU A 217 -30.95 -6.33 5.21
CA LEU A 217 -31.16 -6.59 6.63
C LEU A 217 -31.89 -5.44 7.36
N ALA A 218 -31.93 -4.24 6.78
CA ALA A 218 -32.58 -3.05 7.36
C ALA A 218 -32.15 -2.73 8.82
N GLY A 219 -30.90 -3.07 9.16
CA GLY A 219 -30.34 -2.95 10.51
C GLY A 219 -30.44 -4.25 11.31
N MET A 220 -29.35 -4.62 11.98
CA MET A 220 -29.30 -5.85 12.79
C MET A 220 -29.77 -5.60 14.22
N LYS A 221 -30.70 -6.43 14.70
CA LYS A 221 -31.14 -6.44 16.11
C LYS A 221 -30.26 -7.32 17.01
N THR A 222 -29.54 -8.27 16.42
CA THR A 222 -28.65 -9.20 17.10
C THR A 222 -27.28 -9.16 16.44
N ASN A 223 -26.23 -9.27 17.26
CA ASN A 223 -24.87 -9.34 16.77
C ASN A 223 -24.59 -10.75 16.22
N ARG A 224 -24.34 -10.86 14.92
CA ARG A 224 -23.97 -12.11 14.25
C ARG A 224 -23.11 -11.83 13.02
N GLU A 225 -22.35 -12.83 12.59
CA GLU A 225 -21.60 -12.77 11.34
C GLU A 225 -22.55 -12.67 10.14
N ILE A 226 -22.19 -11.82 9.16
CA ILE A 226 -22.96 -11.57 7.95
C ILE A 226 -22.15 -11.84 6.67
N ALA A 227 -20.90 -12.29 6.82
CA ALA A 227 -20.08 -12.75 5.72
C ALA A 227 -20.70 -13.95 5.00
N ASP A 228 -20.49 -14.00 3.68
CA ASP A 228 -20.77 -15.17 2.86
C ASP A 228 -19.55 -16.09 2.83
N SER A 229 -19.49 -16.98 3.82
CA SER A 229 -18.38 -17.93 3.97
C SER A 229 -18.15 -18.85 2.77
N SER A 230 -19.15 -19.04 1.90
CA SER A 230 -19.03 -19.94 0.74
C SER A 230 -18.12 -19.37 -0.37
N LEU A 231 -17.91 -18.05 -0.37
CA LEU A 231 -17.10 -17.32 -1.34
C LEU A 231 -15.76 -16.85 -0.76
N ASN A 232 -15.42 -17.24 0.47
CA ASN A 232 -14.15 -16.87 1.07
C ASN A 232 -12.96 -17.51 0.33
N LEU A 233 -11.81 -16.81 0.34
CA LEU A 233 -10.56 -17.37 -0.15
C LEU A 233 -9.60 -17.64 1.00
N PRO A 234 -8.92 -18.80 1.03
CA PRO A 234 -8.14 -19.22 2.19
C PRO A 234 -6.96 -18.28 2.47
N ALA A 235 -6.45 -18.38 3.70
CA ALA A 235 -5.21 -17.73 4.10
C ALA A 235 -4.03 -18.16 3.21
N ASP A 236 -3.03 -17.29 3.08
CA ASP A 236 -1.82 -17.56 2.32
C ASP A 236 -1.00 -18.65 3.00
N SER A 237 -0.72 -19.74 2.27
CA SER A 237 0.16 -20.83 2.71
C SER A 237 1.56 -20.35 3.13
N PHE A 238 1.99 -19.16 2.68
CA PHE A 238 3.21 -18.51 3.13
C PHE A 238 3.31 -18.41 4.66
N LEU A 239 2.18 -18.24 5.37
CA LEU A 239 2.13 -18.19 6.85
C LEU A 239 2.70 -19.44 7.52
N LEU A 240 2.70 -20.58 6.82
CA LEU A 240 3.19 -21.87 7.32
C LEU A 240 4.67 -22.10 7.02
N THR A 241 5.33 -21.18 6.31
CA THR A 241 6.70 -21.36 5.86
C THR A 241 7.72 -20.93 6.90
N ASN A 242 8.91 -21.56 6.87
CA ASN A 242 10.05 -21.08 7.66
C ASN A 242 10.44 -19.64 7.29
N ARG A 243 10.25 -19.25 6.02
CA ARG A 243 10.53 -17.89 5.55
C ARG A 243 9.67 -16.84 6.26
N PHE A 244 8.40 -17.16 6.57
CA PHE A 244 7.55 -16.29 7.40
C PHE A 244 8.02 -16.23 8.86
N GLN A 245 8.42 -17.37 9.45
CA GLN A 245 8.96 -17.39 10.82
C GLN A 245 10.25 -16.56 10.94
N LEU A 246 11.14 -16.65 9.94
CA LEU A 246 12.33 -15.81 9.88
C LEU A 246 11.98 -14.32 9.75
N PHE A 247 10.95 -13.96 8.98
CA PHE A 247 10.48 -12.57 8.92
C PHE A 247 9.94 -12.07 10.26
N LEU A 248 9.19 -12.88 11.01
CA LEU A 248 8.75 -12.51 12.36
C LEU A 248 9.95 -12.30 13.30
N LYS A 249 10.98 -13.16 13.19
CA LYS A 249 12.23 -13.02 13.93
C LYS A 249 12.99 -11.74 13.56
N TYR A 250 13.06 -11.41 12.27
CA TYR A 250 13.60 -10.12 11.79
C TYR A 250 12.90 -8.94 12.46
N ARG A 251 11.56 -8.95 12.52
CA ARG A 251 10.77 -7.89 13.16
C ARG A 251 11.04 -7.78 14.66
N ALA A 252 11.17 -8.91 15.35
CA ALA A 252 11.54 -8.94 16.76
C ALA A 252 12.92 -8.31 16.99
N TYR A 253 13.93 -8.70 16.19
CA TYR A 253 15.26 -8.12 16.26
C TYR A 253 15.30 -6.63 15.91
N LYS A 254 14.56 -6.19 14.89
CA LYS A 254 14.43 -4.76 14.58
C LYS A 254 13.86 -3.99 15.79
N LYS A 255 12.85 -4.55 16.46
CA LYS A 255 12.30 -3.96 17.69
C LYS A 255 13.31 -3.93 18.83
N ASP A 256 14.03 -5.03 19.08
CA ASP A 256 15.06 -5.10 20.12
C ASP A 256 16.14 -4.02 19.90
N LEU A 257 16.63 -3.84 18.67
CA LEU A 257 17.58 -2.78 18.33
C LEU A 257 17.03 -1.36 18.54
N MET A 258 15.76 -1.13 18.21
CA MET A 258 15.06 0.16 18.45
C MET A 258 14.90 0.43 19.95
N ASP A 259 14.69 -0.60 20.75
CA ASP A 259 14.60 -0.53 22.21
C ASP A 259 15.99 -0.48 22.89
N GLY A 260 17.08 -0.43 22.11
CA GLY A 260 18.46 -0.31 22.59
C GLY A 260 19.07 -1.62 23.08
N ARG A 261 18.49 -2.77 22.76
CA ARG A 261 19.03 -4.09 23.07
C ARG A 261 19.99 -4.55 21.97
N GLU A 262 21.00 -5.31 22.38
CA GLU A 262 21.98 -5.88 21.47
C GLU A 262 21.39 -7.04 20.66
N VAL A 263 21.69 -7.06 19.37
CA VAL A 263 21.37 -8.17 18.48
C VAL A 263 22.62 -8.51 17.67
N ASN A 264 23.00 -9.80 17.67
CA ASN A 264 24.12 -10.27 16.87
C ASN A 264 23.88 -10.00 15.36
N PRO A 265 24.78 -9.29 14.66
CA PRO A 265 24.64 -8.94 13.24
C PRO A 265 24.39 -10.13 12.30
N ASP A 266 25.13 -11.23 12.45
CA ASP A 266 24.98 -12.42 11.59
C ASP A 266 23.61 -13.07 11.79
N SER A 267 23.15 -13.13 13.04
CA SER A 267 21.83 -13.63 13.40
C SER A 267 20.73 -12.77 12.80
N LEU A 268 20.89 -11.44 12.79
CA LEU A 268 19.96 -10.53 12.13
C LEU A 268 19.91 -10.77 10.63
N ILE A 269 21.06 -10.85 9.96
CA ILE A 269 21.13 -11.02 8.50
C ILE A 269 20.53 -12.36 8.07
N ALA A 270 20.78 -13.43 8.82
CA ALA A 270 20.23 -14.75 8.54
C ALA A 270 18.69 -14.78 8.54
N THR A 271 18.02 -13.83 9.22
CA THR A 271 16.55 -13.76 9.19
C THR A 271 15.99 -13.18 7.89
N ASN A 272 16.76 -12.36 7.17
CA ASN A 272 16.29 -11.72 5.94
C ASN A 272 17.47 -11.31 5.02
N PRO A 273 18.19 -12.30 4.44
CA PRO A 273 19.50 -12.07 3.83
C PRO A 273 19.48 -11.26 2.53
N ASN A 274 18.30 -11.06 1.92
CA ASN A 274 18.15 -10.22 0.73
C ASN A 274 17.61 -8.82 1.05
N PHE A 275 17.23 -8.55 2.30
CA PHE A 275 16.70 -7.26 2.68
C PHE A 275 17.80 -6.30 3.13
N TYR A 276 18.00 -5.22 2.38
CA TYR A 276 19.04 -4.22 2.65
C TYR A 276 19.02 -3.70 4.09
N GLN A 277 17.82 -3.55 4.68
CA GLN A 277 17.66 -2.97 6.01
C GLN A 277 18.23 -3.87 7.11
N ALA A 278 18.30 -5.20 6.93
CA ALA A 278 18.98 -6.08 7.88
C ALA A 278 20.47 -5.74 7.99
N TYR A 279 21.12 -5.47 6.86
CA TYR A 279 22.52 -5.05 6.80
C TYR A 279 22.71 -3.60 7.30
N GLN A 280 21.79 -2.69 6.97
CA GLN A 280 21.81 -1.32 7.50
C GLN A 280 21.75 -1.31 9.03
N LEU A 281 20.85 -2.11 9.62
CA LEU A 281 20.68 -2.22 11.07
C LEU A 281 21.92 -2.84 11.73
N ALA A 282 22.49 -3.90 11.15
CA ALA A 282 23.75 -4.48 11.59
C ALA A 282 24.91 -3.45 11.57
N GLY A 283 25.03 -2.70 10.47
CA GLY A 283 26.03 -1.63 10.35
C GLY A 283 25.84 -0.54 11.40
N ASN A 284 24.60 -0.11 11.64
CA ASN A 284 24.26 0.87 12.68
C ASN A 284 24.67 0.39 14.07
N GLU A 285 24.46 -0.88 14.38
CA GLU A 285 24.83 -1.42 15.69
C GLU A 285 26.35 -1.42 15.91
N LEU A 286 27.10 -1.96 14.95
CA LEU A 286 28.56 -1.98 15.00
C LEU A 286 29.16 -0.57 14.99
N PHE A 287 28.51 0.37 14.31
CA PHE A 287 28.89 1.78 14.36
C PHE A 287 28.74 2.36 15.77
N ARG A 288 27.65 2.05 16.49
CA ARG A 288 27.45 2.47 17.90
C ARG A 288 28.54 1.90 18.81
N GLU A 289 28.97 0.66 18.56
CA GLU A 289 30.08 0.01 19.26
C GLU A 289 31.47 0.54 18.85
N LYS A 290 31.55 1.51 17.93
CA LYS A 290 32.79 2.06 17.35
C LYS A 290 33.61 1.04 16.54
N LYS A 291 33.00 -0.06 16.10
CA LYS A 291 33.59 -1.05 15.20
C LYS A 291 33.44 -0.60 13.73
N PHE A 292 34.12 0.48 13.37
CA PHE A 292 33.90 1.18 12.09
C PHE A 292 34.22 0.34 10.85
N ALA A 293 35.24 -0.54 10.91
CA ALA A 293 35.59 -1.41 9.80
C ALA A 293 34.47 -2.44 9.50
N ASP A 294 33.90 -3.05 10.54
CA ASP A 294 32.80 -4.01 10.40
C ASP A 294 31.51 -3.31 9.98
N ALA A 295 31.22 -2.14 10.55
CA ALA A 295 30.09 -1.31 10.14
C ALA A 295 30.16 -0.95 8.64
N LEU A 296 31.32 -0.50 8.18
CA LEU A 296 31.58 -0.18 6.77
C LEU A 296 31.33 -1.38 5.85
N HIS A 297 31.75 -2.59 6.25
CA HIS A 297 31.47 -3.82 5.51
C HIS A 297 29.96 -4.02 5.32
N TYR A 298 29.18 -3.91 6.40
CA TYR A 298 27.72 -4.10 6.33
C TYR A 298 26.99 -3.01 5.57
N TYR A 299 27.41 -1.75 5.67
CA TYR A 299 26.83 -0.68 4.85
C TYR A 299 27.08 -0.89 3.35
N ARG A 300 28.27 -1.37 2.97
CA ARG A 300 28.58 -1.71 1.57
C ARG A 300 27.73 -2.91 1.10
N LEU A 301 27.52 -3.92 1.95
CA LEU A 301 26.58 -5.00 1.65
C LEU A 301 25.14 -4.49 1.49
N ALA A 302 24.66 -3.59 2.34
CA ALA A 302 23.35 -2.97 2.20
C ALA A 302 23.20 -2.24 0.85
N LEU A 303 24.22 -1.51 0.41
CA LEU A 303 24.25 -0.82 -0.89
C LEU A 303 24.25 -1.76 -2.10
N SER A 304 24.61 -3.04 -1.92
CA SER A 304 24.53 -4.07 -2.97
C SER A 304 23.14 -4.69 -3.12
N LYS A 305 22.23 -4.44 -2.18
CA LYS A 305 20.85 -4.97 -2.19
C LYS A 305 19.88 -3.98 -2.81
N GLU A 306 18.67 -4.43 -3.11
CA GLU A 306 17.61 -3.57 -3.63
C GLU A 306 17.09 -2.62 -2.54
N ILE A 307 17.52 -1.36 -2.56
CA ILE A 307 17.10 -0.34 -1.57
C ILE A 307 15.78 0.30 -2.00
N ALA A 308 14.84 0.43 -1.05
CA ALA A 308 13.49 0.91 -1.32
C ALA A 308 13.45 2.34 -1.86
N THR A 309 14.16 3.28 -1.23
CA THR A 309 14.11 4.70 -1.57
C THR A 309 15.49 5.32 -1.82
N LYS A 310 15.53 6.43 -2.56
CA LYS A 310 16.78 7.20 -2.74
C LYS A 310 17.26 7.84 -1.45
N ASN A 311 16.35 8.19 -0.55
CA ASN A 311 16.71 8.75 0.74
C ASN A 311 17.49 7.74 1.59
N GLU A 312 16.97 6.52 1.76
CA GLU A 312 17.67 5.46 2.50
C GLU A 312 19.00 5.09 1.84
N GLN A 313 19.06 5.07 0.51
CA GLN A 313 20.32 4.85 -0.20
C GLN A 313 21.36 5.92 0.14
N ASN A 314 20.96 7.18 0.21
CA ASN A 314 21.84 8.29 0.56
C ASN A 314 22.26 8.26 2.04
N GLU A 315 21.35 7.90 2.94
CA GLU A 315 21.66 7.71 4.37
C GLU A 315 22.74 6.65 4.57
N ILE A 316 22.61 5.50 3.89
CA ILE A 316 23.61 4.42 3.97
C ILE A 316 24.96 4.88 3.37
N ARG A 317 24.95 5.59 2.23
CA ARG A 317 26.17 6.16 1.65
C ARG A 317 26.85 7.17 2.58
N ASN A 318 26.07 8.00 3.26
CA ASN A 318 26.61 8.94 4.23
C ASN A 318 27.28 8.20 5.40
N GLN A 319 26.69 7.11 5.89
CA GLN A 319 27.31 6.29 6.94
C GLN A 319 28.62 5.62 6.47
N VAL A 320 28.70 5.20 5.20
CA VAL A 320 29.95 4.73 4.59
C VAL A 320 31.03 5.81 4.68
N SER A 321 30.75 7.04 4.23
CA SER A 321 31.72 8.15 4.29
C SER A 321 32.18 8.44 5.72
N ILE A 322 31.25 8.44 6.69
CA ILE A 322 31.57 8.68 8.10
C ILE A 322 32.47 7.56 8.65
N CYS A 323 32.21 6.29 8.33
CA CYS A 323 33.09 5.19 8.75
C CYS A 323 34.51 5.35 8.18
N GLU A 324 34.62 5.70 6.89
CA GLU A 324 35.91 5.91 6.23
C GLU A 324 36.70 7.08 6.84
N GLU A 325 36.02 8.15 7.29
CA GLU A 325 36.66 9.24 8.02
C GLU A 325 37.11 8.85 9.42
N LYS A 326 36.32 8.06 10.16
CA LYS A 326 36.63 7.60 11.53
C LYS A 326 37.78 6.59 11.59
N MET A 327 38.13 5.99 10.46
CA MET A 327 39.23 5.01 10.33
C MET A 327 40.56 5.64 9.89
N LYS A 328 40.58 6.94 9.55
CA LYS A 328 41.79 7.71 9.27
C LYS A 328 42.38 8.27 10.57
#